data_AF-A0A6I5ZUZ8-F1
#
_entry.id   AF-A0A6I5ZUZ8-F1
#
_cell.length_a   1.000
_cell.length_b   1.000
_cell.length_c   1.000
_cell.angle_alpha   90.00
_cell.angle_beta   90.00
_cell.angle_gamma   90.00
#
_symmetry.space_group_name_H-M   'P 1'
#
loop_
_entity.id
_entity.type
_entity.pdbx_description
1 polymer ?
#
loop_
_entity_poly.entity_id
_entity_poly.type
_entity_poly.pdbx_seq_one_letter_code
_entity_poly.pdbx_strand_id
1 'polypeptide(L)'
;MLRFLFSVFCLLFGAAVGVSLKGAVQYRPFIAVCFAGMLLCAGYLFWYHLAHIPRWREASREAGFRLLVLVPISSLLAWAVLFFSGAKLKTRKIRRAFELHIADRRKHRLAEFTGLLASDLSLLAGGLEPGTLIIWETRAPVPSAFRRYIRRKQAAGEAVWEKGGWGPARRFAARLARRGALVWTGRDQEYFFGRCSFEQESRDNHIFSPGVAVHGAGHHRGQCQVQAGK
;
A
#
# COMPACT_ATOMS: atom_id res chain seq x y z
N MET A 1 -2.73 3.90 9.65
CA MET A 1 -3.89 3.33 10.38
C MET A 1 -4.06 3.82 11.83
N LEU A 2 -3.00 3.90 12.67
CA LEU A 2 -3.10 4.33 14.08
C LEU A 2 -3.83 5.66 14.28
N ARG A 3 -3.56 6.65 13.42
CA ARG A 3 -4.24 7.95 13.41
C ARG A 3 -5.73 7.85 13.13
N PHE A 4 -6.14 6.89 12.29
CA PHE A 4 -7.53 6.65 11.96
C PHE A 4 -8.25 6.01 13.14
N LEU A 5 -7.68 4.95 13.74
CA LEU A 5 -8.22 4.32 14.95
C LEU A 5 -8.32 5.33 16.11
N PHE A 6 -7.29 6.15 16.30
CA PHE A 6 -7.32 7.25 17.26
C PHE A 6 -8.42 8.28 16.96
N SER A 7 -8.66 8.59 15.68
CA SER A 7 -9.71 9.54 15.32
C SER A 7 -11.12 8.98 15.51
N VAL A 8 -11.35 7.70 15.17
CA VAL A 8 -12.61 6.99 15.45
C VAL A 8 -12.83 6.93 16.95
N PHE A 9 -11.78 6.61 17.72
CA PHE A 9 -11.80 6.68 19.17
C PHE A 9 -12.21 8.08 19.68
N CYS A 10 -11.59 9.15 19.18
CA CYS A 10 -11.93 10.52 19.61
C CYS A 10 -13.38 10.90 19.26
N LEU A 11 -13.91 10.43 18.13
CA LEU A 11 -15.30 10.67 17.74
C LEU A 11 -16.29 9.91 18.62
N LEU A 12 -16.04 8.62 18.87
CA LEU A 12 -16.87 7.80 19.77
C LEU A 12 -16.80 8.33 21.21
N PHE A 13 -15.62 8.76 21.66
CA PHE A 13 -15.43 9.41 22.95
C PHE A 13 -16.20 10.73 23.05
N GLY A 14 -16.07 11.61 22.05
CA GLY A 14 -16.81 12.88 22.01
C GLY A 14 -18.33 12.69 22.01
N ALA A 15 -18.83 11.68 21.29
CA ALA A 15 -20.25 11.33 21.31
C ALA A 15 -20.69 10.81 22.70
N ALA A 16 -19.90 9.94 23.33
CA ALA A 16 -20.19 9.44 24.68
C ALA A 16 -20.20 10.55 25.74
N VAL A 17 -19.24 11.50 25.66
CA VAL A 17 -19.17 12.66 26.57
C VAL A 17 -20.30 13.65 26.30
N GLY A 18 -20.66 13.90 25.03
CA GLY A 18 -21.77 14.79 24.67
C GLY A 18 -23.13 14.31 25.17
N VAL A 19 -23.36 12.98 25.18
CA VAL A 19 -24.54 12.37 25.79
C VAL A 19 -24.52 12.51 27.32
N SER A 20 -23.33 12.45 27.94
CA SER A 20 -23.16 12.59 29.40
C SER A 20 -23.47 13.99 29.96
N LEU A 21 -23.30 15.05 29.17
CA LEU A 21 -23.49 16.43 29.65
C LEU A 21 -24.97 16.84 29.77
N LYS A 22 -25.90 16.08 29.17
CA LYS A 22 -27.31 16.45 29.09
C LYS A 22 -28.26 15.72 30.04
N GLY A 23 -27.82 14.74 30.85
CA GLY A 23 -28.78 14.07 31.74
C GLY A 23 -28.19 13.09 32.75
N ALA A 24 -28.55 13.32 34.01
CA ALA A 24 -28.61 12.41 35.16
C ALA A 24 -27.30 11.76 35.69
N VAL A 25 -27.06 11.99 36.98
CA VAL A 25 -26.07 11.32 37.85
C VAL A 25 -26.09 9.78 37.73
N GLN A 26 -27.20 9.22 37.25
CA GLN A 26 -27.47 7.79 37.11
C GLN A 26 -26.62 7.06 36.04
N TYR A 27 -26.07 7.77 35.04
CA TYR A 27 -25.27 7.13 33.96
C TYR A 27 -23.75 7.13 34.19
N ARG A 28 -23.28 7.73 35.29
CA ARG A 28 -21.85 7.80 35.66
C ARG A 28 -21.09 6.45 35.57
N PRO A 29 -21.61 5.32 36.07
CA PRO A 29 -20.87 4.06 35.99
C PRO A 29 -20.73 3.55 34.55
N PHE A 30 -21.78 3.71 33.72
CA PHE A 30 -21.74 3.30 32.32
C PHE A 30 -20.69 4.09 31.53
N ILE A 31 -20.65 5.41 31.71
CA ILE A 31 -19.66 6.27 31.06
C ILE A 31 -18.24 5.90 31.49
N ALA A 32 -18.03 5.66 32.79
CA ALA A 32 -16.73 5.23 33.31
C ALA A 32 -16.28 3.89 32.70
N VAL A 33 -17.19 2.92 32.57
CA VAL A 33 -16.92 1.62 31.93
C VAL A 33 -16.59 1.80 30.44
N CYS A 34 -17.38 2.59 29.70
CA CYS A 34 -17.09 2.87 28.29
C CYS A 34 -15.74 3.56 28.12
N PHE A 35 -15.42 4.52 28.99
CA PHE A 35 -14.13 5.23 28.95
C PHE A 35 -12.95 4.30 29.27
N ALA A 36 -13.07 3.48 30.30
CA ALA A 36 -12.06 2.48 30.65
C ALA A 36 -11.84 1.49 29.50
N GLY A 37 -12.93 0.96 28.91
CA GLY A 37 -12.85 0.06 27.75
C GLY A 37 -12.20 0.71 26.54
N MET A 38 -12.50 1.98 26.28
CA MET A 38 -11.85 2.78 25.25
C MET A 38 -10.35 2.93 25.52
N LEU A 39 -9.94 3.33 26.73
CA LEU A 39 -8.53 3.47 27.09
C LEU A 39 -7.76 2.15 26.97
N LEU A 40 -8.36 1.04 27.40
CA LEU A 40 -7.78 -0.30 27.25
C LEU A 40 -7.59 -0.66 25.77
N CYS A 41 -8.58 -0.36 24.93
CA CYS A 41 -8.48 -0.57 23.48
C CYS A 41 -7.37 0.29 22.85
N ALA A 42 -7.29 1.57 23.20
CA ALA A 42 -6.24 2.47 22.71
C ALA A 42 -4.85 2.02 23.19
N GLY A 43 -4.71 1.64 24.46
CA GLY A 43 -3.49 1.10 25.04
C GLY A 43 -3.05 -0.20 24.37
N TYR A 44 -3.99 -1.12 24.12
CA TYR A 44 -3.73 -2.36 23.39
C TYR A 44 -3.25 -2.09 21.95
N LEU A 45 -3.92 -1.21 21.21
CA LEU A 45 -3.52 -0.85 19.85
C LEU A 45 -2.14 -0.19 19.81
N PHE A 46 -1.84 0.67 20.80
CA PHE A 46 -0.54 1.30 20.93
C PHE A 46 0.56 0.28 21.25
N TRP A 47 0.34 -0.60 22.23
CA TRP A 47 1.26 -1.69 22.57
C TRP A 47 1.48 -2.63 21.38
N TYR A 48 0.40 -3.07 20.73
CA TYR A 48 0.46 -3.92 19.54
C TYR A 48 1.33 -3.26 18.46
N HIS A 49 1.12 -1.98 18.19
CA HIS A 49 1.88 -1.24 17.19
C HIS A 49 3.36 -1.11 17.56
N LEU A 50 3.70 -0.86 18.81
CA LEU A 50 5.10 -0.79 19.24
C LEU A 50 5.79 -2.16 19.18
N ALA A 51 5.11 -3.21 19.60
CA ALA A 51 5.67 -4.56 19.64
C ALA A 51 5.80 -5.21 18.26
N HIS A 52 4.84 -4.98 17.35
CA HIS A 52 4.77 -5.73 16.09
C HIS A 52 5.45 -5.03 14.92
N ILE A 53 5.48 -3.69 14.85
CA ILE A 53 6.10 -3.01 13.70
C ILE A 53 7.59 -3.35 13.51
N PRO A 54 8.43 -3.41 14.56
CA PRO A 54 9.82 -3.83 14.40
C PRO A 54 9.94 -5.22 13.75
N ARG A 55 9.12 -6.18 14.22
CA ARG A 55 9.08 -7.54 13.66
C ARG A 55 8.67 -7.55 12.19
N TRP A 56 7.65 -6.77 11.80
CA TRP A 56 7.23 -6.68 10.41
C TRP A 56 8.28 -6.00 9.51
N ARG A 57 9.09 -5.09 10.05
CA ARG A 57 10.23 -4.50 9.33
C ARG A 57 11.32 -5.53 9.08
N GLU A 58 11.63 -6.36 10.08
CA GLU A 58 12.60 -7.44 9.94
C GLU A 58 12.11 -8.47 8.92
N ALA A 59 10.88 -8.96 9.06
CA ALA A 59 10.28 -9.88 8.09
C ALA A 59 10.23 -9.32 6.66
N SER A 60 9.97 -8.00 6.51
CA SER A 60 10.00 -7.36 5.18
C SER A 60 11.42 -7.32 4.59
N ARG A 61 12.45 -7.13 5.42
CA ARG A 61 13.86 -7.19 4.99
C ARG A 61 14.29 -8.59 4.61
N GLU A 62 13.85 -9.60 5.38
CA GLU A 62 14.08 -11.02 5.06
C GLU A 62 13.42 -11.39 3.73
N ALA A 63 12.25 -10.82 3.43
CA ALA A 63 11.59 -10.94 2.13
C ALA A 63 12.27 -10.13 1.00
N GLY A 64 13.36 -9.42 1.29
CA GLY A 64 14.16 -8.67 0.30
C GLY A 64 13.72 -7.22 0.08
N PHE A 65 12.69 -6.73 0.77
CA PHE A 65 12.25 -5.34 0.64
C PHE A 65 13.20 -4.37 1.35
N ARG A 66 13.57 -3.29 0.67
CA ARG A 66 14.52 -2.29 1.20
C ARG A 66 13.81 -1.09 1.81
N LEU A 67 12.76 -0.61 1.15
CA LEU A 67 11.97 0.55 1.50
C LEU A 67 10.53 0.18 1.88
N LEU A 68 9.98 -0.91 1.34
CA LEU A 68 8.63 -1.34 1.66
C LEU A 68 8.57 -2.16 2.94
N VAL A 69 7.55 -1.88 3.76
CA VAL A 69 7.21 -2.66 4.94
C VAL A 69 5.75 -3.05 4.82
N LEU A 70 5.49 -4.35 4.81
CA LEU A 70 4.15 -4.90 4.73
C LEU A 70 3.69 -5.27 6.12
N VAL A 71 2.59 -4.67 6.55
CA VAL A 71 1.96 -5.00 7.83
C VAL A 71 0.67 -5.73 7.52
N PRO A 72 0.52 -7.01 7.85
CA PRO A 72 -0.75 -7.70 7.67
C PRO A 72 -1.80 -7.05 8.56
N ILE A 73 -2.97 -6.80 7.98
CA ILE A 73 -4.14 -6.28 8.68
C ILE A 73 -5.31 -7.21 8.46
N SER A 74 -6.22 -7.29 9.43
CA SER A 74 -7.42 -8.09 9.24
C SER A 74 -8.28 -7.50 8.12
N SER A 75 -8.87 -8.36 7.30
CA SER A 75 -9.75 -7.93 6.20
C SER A 75 -10.93 -7.09 6.71
N LEU A 76 -11.44 -7.41 7.92
CA LEU A 76 -12.48 -6.62 8.59
C LEU A 76 -12.02 -5.19 8.88
N LEU A 77 -10.81 -5.02 9.41
CA LEU A 77 -10.25 -3.71 9.71
C LEU A 77 -9.99 -2.92 8.43
N ALA A 78 -9.49 -3.58 7.39
CA ALA A 78 -9.31 -2.98 6.08
C ALA A 78 -10.65 -2.47 5.51
N TRP A 79 -11.72 -3.27 5.60
CA TRP A 79 -13.07 -2.86 5.22
C TRP A 79 -13.60 -1.69 6.04
N ALA A 80 -13.38 -1.68 7.36
CA ALA A 80 -13.76 -0.56 8.20
C ALA A 80 -13.05 0.73 7.75
N VAL A 81 -11.74 0.68 7.51
CA VAL A 81 -10.96 1.82 7.00
C VAL A 81 -11.55 2.34 5.68
N LEU A 82 -11.85 1.44 4.73
CA LEU A 82 -12.49 1.82 3.47
C LEU A 82 -13.85 2.46 3.68
N PHE A 83 -14.72 1.84 4.49
CA PHE A 83 -16.06 2.33 4.79
C PHE A 83 -16.05 3.75 5.37
N PHE A 84 -15.30 3.96 6.45
CA PHE A 84 -15.24 5.26 7.13
C PHE A 84 -14.54 6.34 6.30
N SER A 85 -13.72 5.96 5.32
CA SER A 85 -13.09 6.91 4.41
C SER A 85 -13.97 7.35 3.24
N GLY A 86 -15.09 6.67 3.01
CA GLY A 86 -15.95 6.84 1.83
C GLY A 86 -15.39 6.18 0.55
N ALA A 87 -14.28 5.45 0.64
CA ALA A 87 -13.68 4.77 -0.50
C ALA A 87 -14.54 3.59 -0.95
N LYS A 88 -14.92 3.57 -2.24
CA LYS A 88 -15.71 2.50 -2.86
C LYS A 88 -14.85 1.71 -3.83
N LEU A 89 -14.73 0.40 -3.60
CA LEU A 89 -14.11 -0.55 -4.53
C LEU A 89 -15.20 -1.44 -5.13
N LYS A 90 -15.13 -1.72 -6.43
CA LYS A 90 -16.12 -2.58 -7.12
C LYS A 90 -15.94 -4.07 -6.75
N THR A 91 -14.72 -4.47 -6.40
CA THR A 91 -14.41 -5.86 -6.07
C THR A 91 -14.86 -6.22 -4.65
N ARG A 92 -15.67 -7.28 -4.53
CA ARG A 92 -16.11 -7.83 -3.24
C ARG A 92 -15.23 -8.96 -2.71
N LYS A 93 -14.33 -9.52 -3.53
CA LYS A 93 -13.50 -10.67 -3.17
C LYS A 93 -12.16 -10.21 -2.59
N ILE A 94 -12.15 -9.85 -1.31
CA ILE A 94 -10.92 -9.56 -0.55
C ILE A 94 -10.66 -10.74 0.38
N ARG A 95 -9.52 -11.42 0.20
CA ARG A 95 -9.09 -12.57 1.02
C ARG A 95 -8.13 -12.14 2.11
N ARG A 96 -7.16 -11.30 1.75
CA ARG A 96 -6.09 -10.83 2.63
C ARG A 96 -5.98 -9.32 2.51
N ALA A 97 -5.47 -8.67 3.55
CA ALA A 97 -5.22 -7.25 3.53
C ALA A 97 -3.86 -6.91 4.16
N PHE A 98 -3.19 -5.93 3.58
CA PHE A 98 -1.92 -5.41 4.07
C PHE A 98 -1.97 -3.88 4.13
N GLU A 99 -1.40 -3.31 5.19
CA GLU A 99 -1.01 -1.91 5.22
C GLU A 99 0.43 -1.81 4.72
N LEU A 100 0.63 -1.11 3.60
CA LEU A 100 1.95 -0.86 3.04
C LEU A 100 2.50 0.44 3.59
N HIS A 101 3.66 0.35 4.24
CA HIS A 101 4.43 1.49 4.72
C HIS A 101 5.66 1.67 3.86
N ILE A 102 5.97 2.92 3.50
CA ILE A 102 7.19 3.27 2.76
C ILE A 102 8.16 3.93 3.74
N ALA A 103 9.38 3.39 3.83
CA ALA A 103 10.45 3.95 4.65
C ALA A 103 10.75 5.41 4.27
N ASP A 104 11.31 6.16 5.23
CA ASP A 104 11.57 7.58 5.04
C ASP A 104 12.61 7.82 3.94
N ARG A 105 12.28 8.71 3.01
CA ARG A 105 13.14 9.13 1.90
C ARG A 105 14.44 9.78 2.37
N ARG A 106 14.49 10.36 3.57
CA ARG A 106 15.62 11.21 4.05
C ARG A 106 17.02 10.61 3.87
N LYS A 107 17.14 9.29 3.79
CA LYS A 107 18.41 8.58 3.64
C LYS A 107 18.89 8.41 2.19
N HIS A 108 18.06 8.73 1.20
CA HIS A 108 18.34 8.43 -0.21
C HIS A 108 18.12 9.65 -1.11
N ARG A 109 18.90 9.74 -2.19
CA ARG A 109 18.62 10.71 -3.28
C ARG A 109 17.29 10.34 -3.96
N LEU A 110 16.61 11.32 -4.58
CA LEU A 110 15.29 11.08 -5.17
C LEU A 110 15.30 9.96 -6.22
N ALA A 111 16.25 9.98 -7.14
CA ALA A 111 16.36 8.99 -8.21
C ALA A 111 16.58 7.57 -7.67
N GLU A 112 17.53 7.44 -6.73
CA GLU A 112 17.83 6.19 -6.04
C GLU A 112 16.61 5.67 -5.27
N PHE A 113 15.97 6.54 -4.47
CA PHE A 113 14.75 6.20 -3.74
C PHE A 113 13.65 5.68 -4.67
N THR A 114 13.42 6.36 -5.81
CA THR A 114 12.41 5.92 -6.76
C THR A 114 12.77 4.61 -7.46
N GLY A 115 14.05 4.35 -7.70
CA GLY A 115 14.53 3.09 -8.28
C GLY A 115 14.36 1.92 -7.31
N LEU A 116 14.77 2.11 -6.05
CA LEU A 116 14.58 1.12 -4.98
C LEU A 116 13.10 0.84 -4.75
N LEU A 117 12.26 1.90 -4.69
CA LEU A 117 10.82 1.74 -4.50
C LEU A 117 10.17 1.03 -5.68
N ALA A 118 10.61 1.30 -6.92
CA ALA A 118 10.11 0.59 -8.10
C ALA A 118 10.49 -0.90 -8.04
N SER A 119 11.73 -1.22 -7.66
CA SER A 119 12.18 -2.60 -7.48
C SER A 119 11.38 -3.34 -6.40
N ASP A 120 11.19 -2.74 -5.23
CA ASP A 120 10.40 -3.33 -4.15
C ASP A 120 8.93 -3.53 -4.56
N LEU A 121 8.33 -2.58 -5.29
CA LEU A 121 6.95 -2.70 -5.77
C LEU A 121 6.79 -3.82 -6.81
N SER A 122 7.80 -4.03 -7.66
CA SER A 122 7.82 -5.15 -8.61
C SER A 122 7.99 -6.49 -7.89
N LEU A 123 8.85 -6.57 -6.87
CA LEU A 123 8.99 -7.76 -6.05
C LEU A 123 7.68 -8.09 -5.32
N LEU A 124 7.02 -7.07 -4.77
CA LEU A 124 5.73 -7.19 -4.12
C LEU A 124 4.67 -7.71 -5.11
N ALA A 125 4.63 -7.16 -6.32
CA ALA A 125 3.72 -7.60 -7.37
C ALA A 125 3.85 -9.12 -7.68
N GLY A 126 5.07 -9.65 -7.68
CA GLY A 126 5.32 -11.07 -7.88
C GLY A 126 4.82 -11.96 -6.74
N GLY A 127 4.90 -11.48 -5.49
CA GLY A 127 4.57 -12.27 -4.30
C GLY A 127 3.12 -12.21 -3.83
N LEU A 128 2.29 -11.33 -4.41
CA LEU A 128 0.91 -11.13 -3.96
C LEU A 128 -0.09 -12.12 -4.58
N GLU A 129 -0.89 -12.72 -3.73
CA GLU A 129 -2.00 -13.59 -4.12
C GLU A 129 -3.19 -12.78 -4.66
N PRO A 130 -3.95 -13.31 -5.64
CA PRO A 130 -5.18 -12.70 -6.10
C PRO A 130 -6.22 -12.49 -4.97
N GLY A 131 -6.86 -11.33 -4.97
CA GLY A 131 -7.80 -10.93 -3.91
C GLY A 131 -7.12 -10.30 -2.69
N THR A 132 -5.85 -9.94 -2.79
CA THR A 132 -5.16 -9.19 -1.75
C THR A 132 -5.47 -7.69 -1.84
N LEU A 133 -5.93 -7.10 -0.74
CA LEU A 133 -6.13 -5.65 -0.62
C LEU A 133 -4.88 -5.00 -0.02
N ILE A 134 -4.30 -4.03 -0.72
CA ILE A 134 -3.24 -3.18 -0.18
C ILE A 134 -3.84 -1.83 0.17
N ILE A 135 -3.71 -1.42 1.42
CA ILE A 135 -4.01 -0.07 1.89
C ILE A 135 -2.70 0.64 2.15
N TRP A 136 -2.56 1.89 1.73
CA TRP A 136 -1.40 2.67 2.09
C TRP A 136 -1.68 4.16 2.23
N GLU A 137 -0.82 4.82 2.97
CA GLU A 137 -0.79 6.28 3.12
C GLU A 137 0.65 6.72 2.99
N THR A 138 0.95 7.57 2.00
CA THR A 138 2.32 7.99 1.73
C THR A 138 2.41 9.44 1.32
N ARG A 139 3.50 10.08 1.74
CA ARG A 139 3.95 11.38 1.22
C ARG A 139 5.08 11.22 0.21
N ALA A 140 5.62 10.01 0.08
CA ALA A 140 6.70 9.71 -0.81
C ALA A 140 6.24 9.78 -2.28
N PRO A 141 7.12 10.21 -3.19
CA PRO A 141 6.82 10.19 -4.62
C PRO A 141 6.67 8.74 -5.09
N VAL A 142 5.57 8.47 -5.78
CA VAL A 142 5.29 7.15 -6.37
C VAL A 142 5.87 7.07 -7.78
N PRO A 143 6.59 6.00 -8.15
CA PRO A 143 7.15 5.81 -9.49
C PRO A 143 6.08 5.98 -10.60
N SER A 144 6.48 6.54 -11.74
CA SER A 144 5.57 6.83 -12.87
C SER A 144 4.83 5.58 -13.38
N ALA A 145 5.54 4.45 -13.50
CA ALA A 145 4.97 3.17 -13.90
C ALA A 145 3.84 2.73 -12.95
N PHE A 146 4.10 2.78 -11.64
CA PHE A 146 3.11 2.42 -10.62
C PHE A 146 1.93 3.40 -10.58
N ARG A 147 2.17 4.71 -10.79
CA ARG A 147 1.07 5.69 -10.94
C ARG A 147 0.18 5.37 -12.13
N ARG A 148 0.76 4.96 -13.27
CA ARG A 148 -0.01 4.56 -14.46
C ARG A 148 -0.84 3.30 -14.19
N TYR A 149 -0.26 2.34 -13.47
CA TYR A 149 -0.94 1.14 -13.03
C TYR A 149 -2.13 1.45 -12.10
N ILE A 150 -1.94 2.26 -11.06
CA ILE A 150 -3.02 2.72 -10.16
C ILE A 150 -4.15 3.37 -10.93
N ARG A 151 -3.86 4.24 -11.92
CA ARG A 151 -4.89 4.89 -12.74
C ARG A 151 -5.73 3.89 -13.54
N ARG A 152 -5.10 2.86 -14.12
CA ARG A 152 -5.82 1.78 -14.82
C ARG A 152 -6.73 1.01 -13.87
N LYS A 153 -6.22 0.68 -12.69
CA LYS A 153 -6.99 0.02 -11.62
C LYS A 153 -8.15 0.87 -11.11
N GLN A 154 -7.94 2.17 -10.99
CA GLN A 154 -8.97 3.11 -10.61
C GLN A 154 -10.08 3.17 -11.67
N ALA A 155 -9.73 3.18 -12.96
CA ALA A 155 -10.72 3.08 -14.05
C ALA A 155 -11.53 1.77 -14.01
N ALA A 156 -10.89 0.66 -13.61
CA ALA A 156 -11.56 -0.62 -13.38
C ALA A 156 -12.40 -0.65 -12.08
N GLY A 157 -12.28 0.35 -11.19
CA GLY A 157 -12.89 0.34 -9.86
C GLY A 157 -12.21 -0.60 -8.86
N GLU A 158 -10.96 -0.99 -9.15
CA GLU A 158 -10.13 -1.87 -8.32
C GLU A 158 -9.09 -1.10 -7.49
N ALA A 159 -9.01 0.23 -7.64
CA ALA A 159 -8.19 1.08 -6.80
C ALA A 159 -8.84 2.43 -6.49
N VAL A 160 -8.43 3.02 -5.37
CA VAL A 160 -8.70 4.39 -4.97
C VAL A 160 -7.37 5.09 -4.75
N TRP A 161 -7.22 6.32 -5.24
CA TRP A 161 -5.99 7.11 -5.09
C TRP A 161 -6.32 8.57 -4.88
N GLU A 162 -6.34 9.00 -3.63
CA GLU A 162 -6.83 10.31 -3.22
C GLU A 162 -5.76 11.12 -2.49
N LYS A 163 -5.86 12.44 -2.55
CA LYS A 163 -5.05 13.32 -1.69
C LYS A 163 -5.63 13.28 -0.27
N GLY A 164 -4.78 13.25 0.74
CA GLY A 164 -5.17 13.18 2.15
C GLY A 164 -4.68 11.91 2.86
N GLY A 165 -5.06 11.79 4.13
CA GLY A 165 -4.85 10.59 4.95
C GLY A 165 -6.17 9.86 5.24
N TRP A 166 -6.09 8.67 5.83
CA TRP A 166 -7.30 7.87 6.12
C TRP A 166 -8.17 8.45 7.26
N GLY A 167 -7.64 9.36 8.09
CA GLY A 167 -8.36 9.98 9.20
C GLY A 167 -8.81 11.44 8.96
N PRO A 168 -9.71 11.97 9.80
CA PRO A 168 -10.18 13.35 9.78
C PRO A 168 -9.10 14.41 10.12
N ALA A 169 -7.88 13.99 10.44
CA ALA A 169 -6.80 14.86 10.90
C ALA A 169 -6.30 15.85 9.82
N ARG A 170 -6.75 17.10 9.97
CA ARG A 170 -6.17 18.39 9.56
C ARG A 170 -5.79 18.55 8.07
N ARG A 171 -6.63 19.34 7.39
CA ARG A 171 -6.51 19.93 6.03
C ARG A 171 -5.15 20.53 5.63
N PHE A 172 -4.16 20.64 6.53
CA PHE A 172 -2.85 21.22 6.24
C PHE A 172 -1.75 20.15 6.07
N ALA A 173 -1.56 19.26 7.05
CA ALA A 173 -0.58 18.18 6.96
C ALA A 173 -1.01 17.04 6.00
N ALA A 174 -2.30 16.96 5.70
CA ALA A 174 -2.88 16.02 4.76
C ALA A 174 -2.72 16.43 3.28
N ARG A 175 -2.42 17.70 2.97
CA ARG A 175 -2.32 18.19 1.56
C ARG A 175 -1.24 17.48 0.74
N LEU A 176 -0.16 17.09 1.40
CA LEU A 176 0.98 16.42 0.77
C LEU A 176 0.92 14.89 0.86
N ALA A 177 0.04 14.36 1.72
CA ALA A 177 -0.18 12.93 1.83
C ALA A 177 -1.13 12.46 0.71
N ARG A 178 -0.94 11.22 0.28
CA ARG A 178 -1.87 10.50 -0.57
C ARG A 178 -2.24 9.20 0.12
N ARG A 179 -3.52 8.88 0.06
CA ARG A 179 -4.06 7.61 0.53
C ARG A 179 -4.46 6.77 -0.67
N GLY A 180 -4.21 5.48 -0.58
CA GLY A 180 -4.47 4.53 -1.65
C GLY A 180 -4.98 3.21 -1.16
N ALA A 181 -5.98 2.67 -1.84
CA ALA A 181 -6.38 1.29 -1.71
C ALA A 181 -6.29 0.64 -3.08
N LEU A 182 -5.79 -0.58 -3.15
CA LEU A 182 -5.60 -1.32 -4.39
C LEU A 182 -5.91 -2.79 -4.15
N VAL A 183 -6.78 -3.36 -4.97
CA VAL A 183 -7.01 -4.80 -5.01
C VAL A 183 -6.09 -5.43 -6.04
N TRP A 184 -5.27 -6.36 -5.57
CA TRP A 184 -4.44 -7.22 -6.39
C TRP A 184 -5.29 -8.31 -7.03
N THR A 185 -5.24 -8.43 -8.35
CA THR A 185 -5.95 -9.43 -9.15
C THR A 185 -4.95 -10.26 -9.94
N GLY A 186 -5.32 -11.48 -10.34
CA GLY A 186 -4.40 -12.39 -11.04
C GLY A 186 -3.83 -11.83 -12.36
N ARG A 187 -4.50 -10.85 -12.97
CA ARG A 187 -4.06 -10.17 -14.21
C ARG A 187 -2.91 -9.17 -13.99
N ASP A 188 -2.55 -8.89 -12.74
CA ASP A 188 -1.59 -7.84 -12.42
C ASP A 188 -0.14 -8.27 -12.58
N GLN A 189 0.14 -9.56 -12.44
CA GLN A 189 1.49 -10.10 -12.62
C GLN A 189 2.00 -9.83 -14.04
N GLU A 190 1.15 -10.07 -15.05
CA GLU A 190 1.47 -9.82 -16.47
C GLU A 190 1.91 -8.36 -16.72
N TYR A 191 1.36 -7.40 -15.98
CA TYR A 191 1.68 -5.99 -16.18
C TYR A 191 3.10 -5.62 -15.78
N PHE A 192 3.60 -6.18 -14.69
CA PHE A 192 4.92 -5.86 -14.15
C PHE A 192 6.02 -6.68 -14.80
N PHE A 193 5.76 -7.96 -15.10
CA PHE A 193 6.73 -8.82 -15.76
C PHE A 193 6.81 -8.56 -17.26
N GLY A 194 5.69 -8.32 -17.94
CA GLY A 194 5.67 -8.13 -19.40
C GLY A 194 6.31 -6.82 -19.89
N ARG A 195 6.43 -5.80 -19.04
CA ARG A 195 7.06 -4.52 -19.42
C ARG A 195 8.56 -4.44 -19.15
N CYS A 196 9.06 -5.12 -18.12
CA CYS A 196 10.49 -5.10 -17.83
C CYS A 196 11.28 -5.76 -18.97
N SER A 197 10.76 -6.85 -19.55
CA SER A 197 11.39 -7.49 -20.70
C SER A 197 11.47 -6.54 -21.90
N PHE A 198 10.42 -5.76 -22.17
CA PHE A 198 10.37 -4.88 -23.34
C PHE A 198 11.22 -3.61 -23.20
N GLU A 199 11.28 -2.99 -22.01
CA GLU A 199 12.14 -1.80 -21.78
C GLU A 199 13.63 -2.17 -21.73
N GLN A 200 13.97 -3.37 -21.27
CA GLN A 200 15.35 -3.86 -21.26
C GLN A 200 15.80 -4.23 -22.68
N GLU A 201 14.97 -4.96 -23.42
CA GLU A 201 15.23 -5.27 -24.84
C GLU A 201 15.32 -3.99 -25.71
N SER A 202 14.51 -2.96 -25.42
CA SER A 202 14.59 -1.67 -26.12
C SER A 202 15.87 -0.88 -25.78
N ARG A 203 16.42 -1.00 -24.57
CA ARG A 203 17.70 -0.38 -24.21
C ARG A 203 18.88 -1.14 -24.82
N ASP A 204 18.83 -2.45 -24.81
CA ASP A 204 19.89 -3.28 -25.38
C ASP A 204 19.93 -3.13 -26.92
N ASN A 205 18.78 -2.96 -27.57
CA ASN A 205 18.69 -2.66 -29.00
C ASN A 205 19.13 -1.24 -29.39
N HIS A 206 19.23 -0.30 -28.45
CA HIS A 206 19.78 1.04 -28.72
C HIS A 206 21.28 1.16 -28.42
N ILE A 207 21.90 0.13 -27.82
CA ILE A 207 23.38 0.05 -27.68
C ILE A 207 24.02 -0.58 -28.92
N PHE A 208 23.23 -1.24 -29.78
CA PHE A 208 23.70 -1.86 -31.02
C PHE A 208 23.15 -1.18 -32.27
N SER A 209 23.84 -0.14 -32.76
CA SER A 209 24.30 0.04 -34.17
C SER A 209 24.46 1.53 -34.55
N PRO A 210 25.37 1.90 -35.50
CA PRO A 210 26.58 1.22 -35.95
C PRO A 210 27.79 2.17 -36.14
N GLY A 211 28.99 1.59 -36.02
CA GLY A 211 30.24 2.21 -36.43
C GLY A 211 31.27 1.19 -36.91
N VAL A 212 30.85 0.04 -37.46
CA VAL A 212 31.77 -0.89 -38.13
C VAL A 212 31.02 -1.58 -39.27
N ALA A 213 31.43 -1.29 -40.50
CA ALA A 213 31.07 -2.08 -41.67
C ALA A 213 31.88 -3.38 -41.62
N VAL A 214 31.22 -4.52 -41.38
CA VAL A 214 31.83 -5.83 -41.60
C VAL A 214 30.90 -6.65 -42.48
N HIS A 215 31.36 -6.84 -43.72
CA HIS A 215 30.92 -7.93 -44.59
C HIS A 215 31.14 -9.27 -43.87
N GLY A 216 30.08 -10.07 -43.71
CA GLY A 216 30.23 -11.43 -43.22
C GLY A 216 28.89 -12.14 -43.06
N ALA A 217 28.62 -13.08 -43.96
CA ALA A 217 27.44 -13.93 -43.95
C ALA A 217 27.40 -14.83 -42.69
N GLY A 218 26.20 -15.08 -42.15
CA GLY A 218 26.02 -16.00 -41.03
C GLY A 218 24.61 -16.02 -40.49
N HIS A 219 23.73 -16.76 -41.17
CA HIS A 219 22.32 -16.95 -40.82
C HIS A 219 22.20 -17.92 -39.63
N HIS A 220 21.91 -17.42 -38.42
CA HIS A 220 21.44 -18.26 -37.31
C HIS A 220 20.23 -17.63 -36.62
N ARG A 221 19.05 -18.15 -36.92
CA ARG A 221 17.80 -17.90 -36.18
C ARG A 221 17.87 -18.64 -34.83
N GLY A 222 18.04 -17.90 -33.74
CA GLY A 222 17.78 -18.40 -32.39
C GLY A 222 16.28 -18.37 -32.09
N GLN A 223 15.65 -19.54 -32.01
CA GLN A 223 14.28 -19.69 -31.51
C GLN A 223 14.30 -19.55 -29.98
N CYS A 224 13.58 -18.56 -29.46
CA CYS A 224 13.28 -18.45 -28.03
C CYS A 224 12.13 -19.43 -27.70
N GLN A 225 12.46 -20.61 -27.17
CA GLN A 225 11.48 -21.52 -26.58
C GLN A 225 11.06 -21.00 -25.20
N VAL A 226 9.81 -20.55 -25.10
CA VAL A 226 9.15 -20.31 -23.81
C VAL A 226 8.66 -21.67 -23.30
N GLN A 227 9.35 -22.25 -22.32
CA GLN A 227 8.84 -23.39 -21.58
C GLN A 227 7.77 -22.91 -20.58
N ALA A 228 6.51 -23.25 -20.85
CA ALA A 228 5.43 -23.16 -19.88
C ALA A 228 5.46 -24.40 -18.98
N GLY A 229 5.83 -24.23 -17.71
CA GLY A 229 5.70 -25.27 -16.69
C GLY A 229 4.24 -25.43 -16.27
N LYS A 230 3.76 -26.68 -16.25
CA LYS A 230 2.46 -27.10 -15.72
C LYS A 230 2.47 -27.16 -14.19
#